data_AF-A0A158CTC7-F1
#
_entry.id   AF-A0A158CTC7-F1
#
_cell.length_a   1.000
_cell.length_b   1.000
_cell.length_c   1.000
_cell.angle_alpha   90.00
_cell.angle_beta   90.00
_cell.angle_gamma   90.00
#
_symmetry.space_group_name_H-M   'P 1'
#
loop_
_entity.id
_entity.type
_entity.pdbx_description
1 polymer ?
#
loop_
_entity_poly.entity_id
_entity_poly.type
_entity_poly.pdbx_seq_one_letter_code
_entity_poly.pdbx_strand_id
1 'polypeptide(L)'
;MYSMGIYFLEVFPEPVPGDGWTGDARFSRRNDYRRHADVTKVTFHSHIVRPTMTAAETAIAEWARDFIDKSGDVLEASLRLAEEA
;
A
#
# COMPACT_ATOMS: atom_id res chain seq x y z
N MET A 1 3.53 -9.37 -1.37
CA MET A 1 4.32 -8.20 -0.95
C MET A 1 5.22 -7.79 -2.09
N TYR A 2 5.14 -6.54 -2.53
CA TYR A 2 5.91 -5.98 -3.63
C TYR A 2 7.07 -5.14 -3.08
N SER A 3 8.23 -5.18 -3.73
CA SER A 3 9.31 -4.22 -3.47
C SER A 3 9.21 -3.07 -4.46
N MET A 4 9.14 -1.84 -3.97
CA MET A 4 8.99 -0.62 -4.76
C MET A 4 10.04 0.40 -4.31
N GLY A 5 11.25 0.27 -4.86
CA GLY A 5 12.39 1.11 -4.47
C GLY A 5 12.78 0.91 -3.01
N ILE A 6 12.65 1.97 -2.21
CA ILE A 6 12.94 1.97 -0.77
C ILE A 6 11.77 1.51 0.10
N TYR A 7 10.62 1.17 -0.50
CA TYR A 7 9.43 0.73 0.22
C TYR A 7 9.10 -0.73 -0.07
N PHE A 8 8.40 -1.35 0.89
CA PHE A 8 7.58 -2.52 0.65
C PHE A 8 6.11 -2.14 0.60
N LEU A 9 5.37 -2.80 -0.29
CA LEU A 9 3.93 -2.71 -0.42
C LEU A 9 3.27 -4.05 -0.13
N GLU A 10 2.29 -4.03 0.74
CA GLU A 10 1.30 -5.09 0.93
C GLU A 10 -0.04 -4.60 0.39
N VAL A 11 -0.71 -5.42 -0.42
CA VAL A 11 -2.05 -5.11 -0.92
C VAL A 11 -3.05 -5.96 -0.15
N PHE A 12 -4.14 -5.35 0.30
CA PHE A 12 -5.24 -6.03 0.99
C PHE A 12 -6.50 -5.88 0.14
N PRO A 13 -6.73 -6.79 -0.83
CA PRO A 13 -7.95 -6.77 -1.63
C PRO A 13 -9.16 -7.08 -0.76
N GLU A 14 -10.28 -6.41 -1.05
CA GLU A 14 -11.57 -6.63 -0.42
C GLU A 14 -12.69 -6.68 -1.47
N PRO A 15 -13.69 -7.56 -1.31
CA PRO A 15 -14.82 -7.62 -2.23
C PRO A 15 -15.77 -6.44 -2.00
N VAL A 16 -16.25 -5.85 -3.10
CA VAL A 16 -17.33 -4.87 -3.12
C VAL A 16 -18.62 -5.59 -3.54
N PRO A 17 -19.61 -5.75 -2.65
CA PRO A 17 -20.84 -6.48 -2.96
C PRO A 17 -21.53 -5.95 -4.22
N GLY A 18 -21.65 -6.80 -5.24
CA GLY A 18 -22.33 -6.50 -6.50
C GLY A 18 -21.53 -5.70 -7.54
N ASP A 19 -20.29 -5.29 -7.24
CA ASP A 19 -19.51 -4.38 -8.11
C ASP A 19 -18.13 -4.95 -8.50
N GLY A 20 -17.46 -5.66 -7.57
CA GLY A 20 -16.17 -6.30 -7.86
C GLY A 20 -15.26 -6.39 -6.66
N TRP A 21 -14.02 -5.96 -6.83
CA TRP A 21 -12.96 -5.98 -5.84
C TRP A 21 -12.27 -4.62 -5.78
N THR A 22 -11.95 -4.17 -4.58
CA THR A 22 -11.10 -2.99 -4.30
C THR A 22 -10.00 -3.42 -3.33
N GLY A 23 -9.29 -2.47 -2.72
CA GLY A 23 -8.40 -2.79 -1.62
C GLY A 23 -7.51 -1.64 -1.19
N ASP A 24 -6.76 -1.95 -0.13
CA ASP A 24 -5.84 -1.03 0.51
C ASP A 24 -4.40 -1.33 0.15
N ALA A 25 -3.59 -0.27 0.13
CA ALA A 25 -2.15 -0.35 0.00
C ALA A 25 -1.50 -0.02 1.34
N ARG A 26 -0.77 -0.97 1.89
CA ARG A 26 -0.01 -0.78 3.12
C ARG A 26 1.47 -0.70 2.81
N PHE A 27 2.10 0.36 3.25
CA PHE A 27 3.49 0.68 2.98
C PHE A 27 4.34 0.54 4.23
N SER A 28 5.58 0.10 4.06
CA SER A 28 6.64 0.16 5.07
C SER A 28 7.97 0.50 4.42
N ARG A 29 8.91 1.06 5.19
CA ARG A 29 10.27 1.26 4.67
C ARG A 29 10.98 -0.09 4.59
N ARG A 30 11.68 -0.30 3.47
CA ARG A 30 12.51 -1.48 3.26
C ARG A 30 13.67 -1.55 4.25
N ASN A 31 14.25 -0.40 4.58
CA ASN A 31 15.42 -0.32 5.48
C ASN A 31 15.08 -0.62 6.94
N ASP A 32 13.83 -0.39 7.34
CA ASP A 32 13.35 -0.65 8.71
C ASP A 32 12.91 -2.12 8.88
N TYR A 33 12.89 -2.88 7.78
CA TYR A 33 12.42 -4.25 7.76
C TYR A 33 13.40 -5.21 8.43
N ARG A 34 13.20 -5.45 9.73
CA ARG A 34 13.89 -6.51 10.49
C ARG A 34 13.00 -7.75 10.63
N ARG A 35 11.75 -7.53 11.03
CA ARG A 35 10.67 -8.53 11.13
C ARG A 35 9.35 -7.88 10.73
N HIS A 36 8.49 -8.64 10.07
CA HIS A 36 7.24 -8.13 9.48
C HIS A 36 6.26 -7.51 10.51
N ALA A 37 6.27 -8.01 11.75
CA ALA A 37 5.40 -7.52 12.83
C ALA A 37 5.91 -6.24 13.49
N ASP A 38 7.21 -5.97 13.42
CA ASP A 38 7.87 -4.90 14.18
C ASP A 38 8.18 -3.67 13.31
N VAL A 39 7.81 -3.70 12.02
CA VAL A 39 8.04 -2.59 11.09
C VAL A 39 6.82 -1.66 11.09
N THR A 40 7.05 -0.36 11.16
CA THR A 40 5.98 0.63 11.05
C THR A 40 5.33 0.55 9.67
N LYS A 41 4.00 0.58 9.68
CA LYS A 41 3.18 0.49 8.47
C LYS A 41 2.12 1.56 8.46
N VAL A 42 1.90 2.14 7.29
CA VAL A 42 0.79 3.06 7.04
C VAL A 42 -0.06 2.52 5.92
N THR A 43 -1.38 2.69 6.03
CA THR A 43 -2.35 2.17 5.07
C THR A 43 -3.00 3.34 4.34
N PHE A 44 -3.06 3.25 3.02
CA PHE A 44 -3.79 4.19 2.16
C PHE A 44 -4.84 3.41 1.37
N HIS A 45 -6.06 3.94 1.35
CA HIS A 45 -7.17 3.39 0.59
C HIS A 45 -7.03 3.78 -0.89
N SER A 46 -6.95 2.79 -1.79
CA SER A 46 -6.80 3.06 -3.22
C SER A 46 -8.09 3.55 -3.87
N HIS A 47 -9.24 3.09 -3.36
CA HIS A 47 -10.57 3.26 -3.95
C HIS A 47 -10.69 2.78 -5.41
N ILE A 48 -9.81 1.88 -5.87
CA ILE A 48 -9.82 1.36 -7.24
C ILE A 48 -10.68 0.09 -7.30
N VAL A 49 -11.82 0.18 -7.98
CA VAL A 49 -12.68 -0.99 -8.22
C VAL A 49 -12.31 -1.69 -9.54
N ARG A 50 -12.17 -3.02 -9.47
CA ARG A 50 -11.95 -3.90 -10.61
C ARG A 50 -12.81 -5.17 -10.53
N PRO A 51 -13.14 -5.80 -11.66
CA PRO A 51 -14.05 -6.96 -11.67
C PRO A 51 -13.51 -8.19 -10.92
N THR A 52 -12.18 -8.34 -10.80
CA THR A 52 -11.55 -9.50 -10.15
C THR A 52 -10.53 -9.07 -9.11
N MET A 53 -10.31 -9.93 -8.12
CA MET A 53 -9.31 -9.70 -7.07
C MET A 53 -7.92 -9.44 -7.65
N THR A 54 -7.48 -10.24 -8.62
CA THR A 54 -6.17 -10.09 -9.26
C THR A 54 -6.05 -8.79 -10.05
N ALA A 55 -7.13 -8.35 -10.72
CA ALA A 55 -7.13 -7.07 -11.42
C ALA A 55 -7.10 -5.89 -10.45
N ALA A 56 -7.81 -5.97 -9.32
CA ALA A 56 -7.75 -4.98 -8.25
C ALA A 56 -6.33 -4.91 -7.67
N GLU A 57 -5.73 -6.06 -7.32
CA GLU A 57 -4.38 -6.12 -6.77
C GLU A 57 -3.35 -5.49 -7.71
N THR A 58 -3.41 -5.83 -9.00
CA THR A 58 -2.51 -5.28 -10.03
C THR A 58 -2.68 -3.75 -10.13
N ALA A 59 -3.92 -3.27 -10.21
CA ALA A 59 -4.21 -1.85 -10.33
C ALA A 59 -3.80 -1.05 -9.08
N ILE A 60 -3.95 -1.64 -7.88
CA ILE A 60 -3.50 -1.05 -6.61
C ILE A 60 -1.97 -0.98 -6.58
N ALA A 61 -1.27 -2.02 -7.05
CA ALA A 61 0.19 -2.01 -7.12
C ALA A 61 0.72 -0.96 -8.12
N GLU A 62 0.06 -0.81 -9.27
CA GLU A 62 0.40 0.24 -10.24
C GLU A 62 0.16 1.64 -9.69
N TRP A 63 -1.01 1.86 -9.07
CA TRP A 63 -1.32 3.12 -8.38
C TRP A 63 -0.34 3.43 -7.27
N ALA A 64 0.04 2.43 -6.45
CA ALA A 64 0.99 2.61 -5.36
C ALA A 64 2.37 3.03 -5.88
N ARG A 65 2.80 2.51 -7.03
CA ARG A 65 4.04 2.94 -7.69
C ARG A 65 3.97 4.41 -8.11
N ASP A 66 2.87 4.84 -8.72
CA ASP A 66 2.64 6.23 -9.10
C ASP A 66 2.54 7.16 -7.88
N PHE A 67 1.91 6.70 -6.81
CA PHE A 67 1.80 7.42 -5.55
C PHE A 67 3.17 7.64 -4.89
N ILE A 68 4.03 6.63 -4.87
CA ILE A 68 5.41 6.77 -4.38
C ILE A 68 6.17 7.81 -5.20
N ASP A 69 6.05 7.78 -6.52
CA ASP A 69 6.77 8.67 -7.43
C ASP A 69 6.34 10.14 -7.26
N LYS A 70 5.02 10.38 -7.13
CA LYS A 70 4.46 11.74 -7.06
C LYS A 70 4.34 12.30 -5.65
N SER A 71 4.19 11.45 -4.65
CA SER A 71 3.78 11.80 -3.30
C SER A 71 4.61 11.07 -2.23
N GLY A 72 5.84 10.64 -2.56
CA GLY A 72 6.73 9.94 -1.64
C GLY A 72 6.96 10.69 -0.31
N ASP A 73 7.01 12.02 -0.36
CA ASP A 73 7.18 12.88 0.82
C ASP A 73 6.01 12.75 1.81
N VAL A 74 4.79 12.59 1.30
CA VAL A 74 3.57 12.37 2.09
C VAL A 74 3.65 11.00 2.76
N LEU A 75 4.04 9.96 2.01
CA LEU A 75 4.23 8.63 2.55
C LEU A 75 5.26 8.63 3.69
N GLU A 76 6.39 9.31 3.50
CA GLU A 76 7.44 9.42 4.53
C GLU A 76 7.01 10.21 5.77
N ALA A 77 6.22 11.27 5.58
CA ALA A 77 5.64 12.02 6.69
C ALA A 77 4.65 11.15 7.47
N SER A 78 3.78 10.40 6.79
CA SER A 78 2.84 9.48 7.43
C SER A 78 3.56 8.37 8.20
N LEU A 79 4.62 7.78 7.64
CA LEU A 79 5.41 6.76 8.32
C LEU A 79 6.06 7.30 9.60
N ARG A 80 6.63 8.51 9.56
CA ARG A 80 7.20 9.17 10.75
C ARG A 80 6.15 9.41 11.83
N LEU A 81 4.99 9.95 11.45
CA LEU A 81 3.90 10.18 12.40
C LEU A 81 3.41 8.88 13.05
N ALA A 82 3.40 7.78 12.31
CA ALA A 82 3.04 6.47 12.84
C ALA A 82 4.11 5.86 13.77
N GLU A 83 5.38 6.26 13.65
CA GLU A 83 6.46 5.87 14.58
C GLU A 83 6.39 6.61 15.92
N GLU A 84 5.81 7.80 15.92
CA GLU A 84 5.72 8.68 17.09
C GLU A 84 4.43 8.49 17.91
N ALA A 85 3.48 7.70 17.39
CA ALA A 85 2.17 7.41 18.00
C ALA A 85 2.18 6.19 18.92
#